data_AF-A0A736IDW6-F1
#
_entry.id   AF-A0A736IDW6-F1
#
_cell.length_a   1.000
_cell.length_b   1.000
_cell.length_c   1.000
_cell.angle_alpha   90.00
_cell.angle_beta   90.00
_cell.angle_gamma   90.00
#
_symmetry.space_group_name_H-M   'P 1'
#
loop_
_entity.id
_entity.type
_entity.pdbx_description
1 polymer ?
#
loop_
_entity_poly.entity_id
_entity_poly.type
_entity_poly.pdbx_seq_one_letter_code
_entity_poly.pdbx_strand_id
1 'polypeptide(L)'
;MFSFKKCMLALSINLAFISSGFSCTTLLVGNEASSDGSMIVARSADSDAMKAQHFVIHPAMHNQTGMYSTKAHNGANDFTWPLPKESLRYTTVPNWKTQLHGATGFNEAGVGVSGTESIFASPKALAFDPYVEDKGITEDDIPDILLSQTKTAREAIALLGHIIETVGAGEGFGVAVVDDNEIWYLETATGHQWMAQRLAANQYFATGNQGRLQNYDPNDANVMGSKSLVAFATEKGLYNPQKDGKFNFSKAYTRDDERDRTYNDPRVWTIQQKFNPSVKQDMATGRQFPVFMTPEKKMTLDDVKAVLRSHYEGTKHDPYSNGLNGKEPWRPVSVFRTYEAHVMQVRPWLPKEIGEVTYIGLGMADLTAFVPYYSGLKAYPVNYTMGADKADSQSIYWKYRKLQTLTMTDYPKLAPVVKKAYAEWEAKTAKEQQEVETEYLNMAKTNKDAADKMLNDFNLRVMADAEKLTETLTNQLFTLRTKDIQSDIFFANAAKKD
;
A
#
# COMPACT_ATOMS: atom_id res chain seq x y z
N MET A 1 55.67 -38.39 -16.63
CA MET A 1 55.33 -36.97 -16.92
C MET A 1 53.89 -36.94 -17.43
N PHE A 2 53.07 -36.04 -16.87
CA PHE A 2 51.62 -35.83 -17.11
C PHE A 2 50.70 -36.97 -16.62
N SER A 3 49.53 -36.75 -16.00
CA SER A 3 48.83 -35.57 -15.48
C SER A 3 47.56 -36.06 -14.76
N PHE A 4 46.94 -35.15 -14.00
CA PHE A 4 45.49 -35.00 -13.77
C PHE A 4 44.82 -35.46 -12.46
N LYS A 5 44.23 -34.41 -11.83
CA LYS A 5 42.93 -34.31 -11.14
C LYS A 5 42.84 -34.71 -9.66
N LYS A 6 43.13 -33.70 -8.83
CA LYS A 6 42.46 -33.48 -7.54
C LYS A 6 40.97 -33.20 -7.79
N CYS A 7 40.09 -34.06 -7.28
CA CYS A 7 38.69 -33.72 -7.07
C CYS A 7 38.58 -32.84 -5.81
N MET A 8 38.38 -31.54 -5.98
CA MET A 8 37.77 -30.72 -4.93
C MET A 8 36.27 -30.69 -5.19
N LEU A 9 35.52 -31.28 -4.27
CA LEU A 9 34.07 -31.09 -4.15
C LEU A 9 33.84 -29.61 -3.76
N ALA A 10 33.42 -28.78 -4.72
CA ALA A 10 32.90 -27.47 -4.41
C ALA A 10 31.45 -27.64 -3.93
N LEU A 11 31.28 -27.62 -2.61
CA LEU A 11 29.97 -27.55 -1.96
C LEU A 11 29.40 -26.15 -2.25
N SER A 12 28.54 -26.03 -3.26
CA SER A 12 27.75 -24.82 -3.51
C SER A 12 26.73 -24.66 -2.40
N ILE A 13 27.11 -23.92 -1.36
CA ILE A 13 26.21 -23.43 -0.32
C ILE A 13 25.27 -22.43 -1.02
N ASN A 14 24.05 -22.87 -1.30
CA ASN A 14 22.92 -21.98 -1.55
C ASN A 14 22.66 -21.21 -0.25
N LEU A 15 23.37 -20.10 -0.06
CA LEU A 15 22.94 -19.04 0.84
C LEU A 15 21.68 -18.46 0.20
N ALA A 16 20.52 -18.99 0.62
CA ALA A 16 19.26 -18.31 0.47
C ALA A 16 19.39 -16.98 1.22
N PHE A 17 19.79 -15.94 0.49
CA PHE A 17 19.47 -14.58 0.90
C PHE A 17 17.96 -14.56 1.08
N ILE A 18 17.51 -14.45 2.32
CA ILE A 18 16.14 -14.06 2.62
C ILE A 18 16.06 -12.63 2.12
N SER A 19 15.75 -12.45 0.84
CA SER A 19 15.31 -11.16 0.33
C SER A 19 14.12 -10.78 1.21
N SER A 20 14.22 -9.68 1.93
CA SER A 20 13.09 -9.05 2.61
C SER A 20 12.02 -8.77 1.55
N GLY A 21 11.15 -9.74 1.32
CA GLY A 21 10.15 -9.67 0.28
C GLY A 21 9.09 -8.65 0.66
N PHE A 22 9.04 -7.56 -0.10
CA PHE A 22 7.90 -6.66 -0.12
C PHE A 22 6.64 -7.44 -0.45
N SER A 23 5.56 -7.12 0.26
CA SER A 23 4.36 -7.95 0.14
C SER A 23 3.10 -7.18 0.48
N CYS A 24 2.57 -6.42 -0.45
CA CYS A 24 1.43 -5.55 -0.21
C CYS A 24 0.09 -6.27 -0.46
N THR A 25 -1.01 -5.64 -0.06
CA THR A 25 -2.36 -5.99 -0.52
C THR A 25 -3.04 -4.73 -1.01
N THR A 26 -3.64 -4.76 -2.20
CA THR A 26 -4.29 -3.59 -2.82
C THR A 26 -5.79 -3.82 -3.01
N LEU A 27 -6.61 -2.81 -2.74
CA LEU A 27 -8.05 -2.77 -3.00
C LEU A 27 -8.42 -1.41 -3.64
N LEU A 28 -9.08 -1.45 -4.79
CA LEU A 28 -9.58 -0.28 -5.51
C LEU A 28 -11.10 -0.34 -5.60
N VAL A 29 -11.78 0.77 -5.39
CA VAL A 29 -13.26 0.84 -5.38
C VAL A 29 -13.72 2.01 -6.25
N GLY A 30 -14.52 1.71 -7.28
CA GLY A 30 -15.15 2.73 -8.11
C GLY A 30 -16.25 3.50 -7.38
N ASN A 31 -16.58 4.69 -7.89
CA ASN A 31 -17.56 5.60 -7.28
C ASN A 31 -19.00 5.06 -7.21
N GLU A 32 -19.42 4.19 -8.13
CA GLU A 32 -20.73 3.54 -8.03
C GLU A 32 -20.71 2.30 -7.12
N ALA A 33 -19.52 1.74 -6.87
CA ALA A 33 -19.30 0.64 -5.94
C ALA A 33 -19.17 1.11 -4.48
N SER A 34 -18.80 2.36 -4.23
CA SER A 34 -18.75 2.94 -2.88
C SER A 34 -20.11 3.44 -2.41
N SER A 35 -20.31 3.50 -1.09
CA SER A 35 -21.58 3.88 -0.48
C SER A 35 -21.88 5.37 -0.54
N ASP A 36 -20.83 6.20 -0.57
CA ASP A 36 -20.91 7.66 -0.56
C ASP A 36 -20.65 8.31 -1.93
N GLY A 37 -20.31 7.52 -2.95
CA GLY A 37 -19.98 8.02 -4.28
C GLY A 37 -18.50 8.29 -4.50
N SER A 38 -17.63 8.08 -3.50
CA SER A 38 -16.20 8.37 -3.61
C SER A 38 -15.43 7.30 -4.37
N MET A 39 -14.30 7.67 -4.98
CA MET A 39 -13.31 6.73 -5.47
C MET A 39 -12.33 6.41 -4.34
N ILE A 40 -11.99 5.13 -4.17
CA ILE A 40 -11.15 4.69 -3.06
C ILE A 40 -9.98 3.83 -3.56
N VAL A 41 -8.76 4.15 -3.13
CA VAL A 41 -7.55 3.37 -3.34
C VAL A 41 -6.97 2.99 -1.98
N ALA A 42 -6.84 1.71 -1.70
CA ALA A 42 -6.36 1.20 -0.41
C ALA A 42 -5.20 0.22 -0.60
N ARG A 43 -4.16 0.34 0.22
CA ARG A 43 -3.03 -0.58 0.19
C ARG A 43 -2.40 -0.77 1.58
N SER A 44 -2.00 -2.00 1.89
CA SER A 44 -1.06 -2.29 2.98
C SER A 44 0.36 -2.31 2.44
N ALA A 45 1.25 -1.48 2.97
CA ALA A 45 2.63 -1.38 2.53
C ALA A 45 3.54 -2.17 3.49
N ASP A 46 3.94 -3.36 3.06
CA ASP A 46 4.57 -4.35 3.94
C ASP A 46 5.99 -4.64 3.49
N SER A 47 6.95 -4.46 4.40
CA SER A 47 8.35 -4.79 4.14
C SER A 47 9.05 -5.15 5.45
N ASP A 48 9.34 -4.14 6.27
CA ASP A 48 10.05 -4.30 7.52
C ASP A 48 9.51 -3.34 8.58
N ALA A 49 9.20 -3.94 9.72
CA ALA A 49 8.83 -3.35 10.99
C ALA A 49 9.75 -2.22 11.50
N MET A 50 10.99 -2.20 11.05
CA MET A 50 12.04 -1.25 11.46
C MET A 50 12.17 -0.06 10.50
N LYS A 51 11.40 -0.04 9.40
CA LYS A 51 11.39 1.08 8.44
C LYS A 51 10.46 2.18 8.92
N ALA A 52 10.96 3.05 9.79
CA ALA A 52 10.22 4.24 10.21
C ALA A 52 9.79 5.06 8.99
N GLN A 53 8.50 5.43 8.99
CA GLN A 53 7.89 6.24 7.95
C GLN A 53 7.87 7.71 8.37
N HIS A 54 8.19 8.58 7.43
CA HIS A 54 8.12 10.02 7.56
C HIS A 54 6.96 10.56 6.72
N PHE A 55 6.46 11.74 7.07
CA PHE A 55 5.46 12.45 6.28
C PHE A 55 6.12 13.70 5.69
N VAL A 56 6.11 13.83 4.36
CA VAL A 56 6.86 14.87 3.66
C VAL A 56 5.93 15.66 2.73
N ILE A 57 6.12 16.98 2.72
CA ILE A 57 5.51 17.88 1.73
C ILE A 57 6.64 18.39 0.85
N HIS A 58 6.62 17.97 -0.41
CA HIS A 58 7.54 18.43 -1.45
C HIS A 58 7.00 19.73 -2.05
N PRO A 59 7.74 20.85 -1.99
CA PRO A 59 7.29 22.11 -2.55
C PRO A 59 7.25 22.04 -4.09
N ALA A 60 6.42 22.88 -4.71
CA ALA A 60 6.49 23.12 -6.14
C ALA A 60 7.84 23.75 -6.49
N MET A 61 8.38 23.38 -7.66
CA MET A 61 9.68 23.84 -8.14
C MET A 61 9.56 24.36 -9.57
N HIS A 62 10.30 25.43 -9.88
CA HIS A 62 10.19 26.13 -11.17
C HIS A 62 11.56 26.22 -11.87
N ASN A 63 11.56 26.18 -13.20
CA ASN A 63 12.76 26.23 -14.03
C ASN A 63 13.84 25.21 -13.62
N GLN A 64 13.43 24.01 -13.21
CA GLN A 64 14.39 22.97 -12.85
C GLN A 64 15.18 22.50 -14.07
N THR A 65 16.41 22.05 -13.81
CA THR A 65 17.30 21.44 -14.80
C THR A 65 18.02 20.26 -14.17
N GLY A 66 18.38 19.26 -14.97
CA GLY A 66 19.15 18.10 -14.51
C GLY A 66 18.32 16.83 -14.45
N MET A 67 18.81 15.86 -13.68
CA MET A 67 18.24 14.52 -13.57
C MET A 67 17.87 14.23 -12.12
N TYR A 68 16.70 13.66 -11.91
CA TYR A 68 16.40 12.85 -10.74
C TYR A 68 17.36 11.65 -10.70
N SER A 69 17.84 11.27 -9.52
CA SER A 69 18.74 10.13 -9.34
C SER A 69 18.44 9.36 -8.06
N THR A 70 18.00 8.12 -8.21
CA THR A 70 17.71 7.18 -7.12
C THR A 70 18.94 7.01 -6.21
N LYS A 71 20.11 6.76 -6.80
CA LYS A 71 21.39 6.58 -6.09
C LYS A 71 21.77 7.81 -5.25
N ALA A 72 21.54 9.03 -5.77
CA ALA A 72 21.85 10.26 -5.05
C ALA A 72 21.02 10.43 -3.78
N HIS A 73 19.89 9.73 -3.69
CA HIS A 73 18.98 9.71 -2.56
C HIS A 73 18.98 8.36 -1.82
N ASN A 74 20.07 7.59 -1.91
CA ASN A 74 20.22 6.30 -1.21
C ASN A 74 19.15 5.25 -1.58
N GLY A 75 18.58 5.33 -2.78
CA GLY A 75 17.61 4.36 -3.28
C GLY A 75 18.23 3.07 -3.80
N ALA A 76 17.36 2.19 -4.31
CA ALA A 76 17.69 0.80 -4.64
C ALA A 76 18.72 0.61 -5.77
N ASN A 77 18.76 1.49 -6.77
CA ASN A 77 19.62 1.32 -7.96
C ASN A 77 20.06 2.66 -8.59
N ASP A 78 20.59 2.60 -9.83
CA ASP A 78 21.12 3.75 -10.58
C ASP A 78 20.09 4.36 -11.56
N PHE A 79 18.78 4.20 -11.32
CA PHE A 79 17.74 4.84 -12.12
C PHE A 79 17.90 6.37 -12.11
N THR A 80 17.64 6.98 -13.28
CA THR A 80 17.61 8.43 -13.46
C THR A 80 16.50 8.82 -14.41
N TRP A 81 15.91 9.99 -14.18
CA TRP A 81 14.87 10.55 -15.03
C TRP A 81 15.01 12.07 -15.14
N PRO A 82 14.75 12.71 -16.29
CA PRO A 82 14.81 14.17 -16.39
C PRO A 82 13.88 14.85 -15.38
N LEU A 83 14.39 15.86 -14.67
CA LEU A 83 13.53 16.68 -13.80
C LEU A 83 12.56 17.49 -14.66
N PRO A 84 11.27 17.56 -14.29
CA PRO A 84 10.32 18.40 -15.00
C PRO A 84 10.70 19.86 -14.79
N LYS A 85 10.63 20.66 -15.85
CA LYS A 85 10.90 22.11 -15.76
C LYS A 85 10.05 22.76 -14.66
N GLU A 86 8.79 22.36 -14.58
CA GLU A 86 7.83 22.77 -13.55
C GLU A 86 7.41 21.51 -12.77
N SER A 87 7.77 21.45 -11.49
CA SER A 87 7.27 20.42 -10.58
C SER A 87 6.11 20.95 -9.78
N LEU A 88 5.08 20.13 -9.65
CA LEU A 88 3.97 20.32 -8.74
C LEU A 88 4.42 20.14 -7.29
N ARG A 89 3.73 20.79 -6.35
CA ARG A 89 3.74 20.44 -4.93
C ARG A 89 3.07 19.08 -4.76
N TYR A 90 3.62 18.23 -3.92
CA TYR A 90 3.00 16.95 -3.59
C TYR A 90 3.37 16.47 -2.18
N THR A 91 2.60 15.53 -1.65
CA THR A 91 2.89 14.88 -0.37
C THR A 91 3.34 13.45 -0.61
N THR A 92 4.20 12.93 0.26
CA THR A 92 4.53 11.51 0.29
C THR A 92 4.70 10.98 1.71
N VAL A 93 4.63 9.65 1.85
CA VAL A 93 4.98 8.92 3.08
C VAL A 93 6.23 8.05 2.84
N PRO A 94 7.43 8.65 2.81
CA PRO A 94 8.68 7.92 2.56
C PRO A 94 9.24 7.23 3.78
N ASN A 95 10.16 6.30 3.53
CA ASN A 95 11.01 5.76 4.58
C ASN A 95 12.02 6.82 5.08
N TRP A 96 12.51 6.64 6.31
CA TRP A 96 13.39 7.59 6.99
C TRP A 96 14.71 7.93 6.27
N LYS A 97 15.21 7.06 5.37
CA LYS A 97 16.55 7.20 4.79
C LYS A 97 16.65 8.27 3.71
N THR A 98 15.58 8.46 2.95
CA THR A 98 15.66 9.06 1.62
C THR A 98 14.91 10.39 1.53
N GLN A 99 13.92 10.63 2.41
CA GLN A 99 12.94 11.74 2.32
C GLN A 99 12.16 11.81 0.98
N LEU A 100 12.45 10.88 0.06
CA LEU A 100 11.77 10.50 -1.18
C LEU A 100 11.40 9.02 -1.05
N HIS A 101 10.84 8.41 -2.08
CA HIS A 101 10.47 6.99 -2.09
C HIS A 101 9.30 6.71 -1.16
N GLY A 102 8.26 7.55 -1.31
CA GLY A 102 7.00 7.43 -0.62
C GLY A 102 6.13 6.32 -1.15
N ALA A 103 5.39 5.65 -0.27
CA ALA A 103 4.43 4.62 -0.67
C ALA A 103 3.13 5.20 -1.29
N THR A 104 2.75 6.41 -0.88
CA THR A 104 1.50 7.06 -1.31
C THR A 104 1.60 8.58 -1.20
N GLY A 105 0.75 9.28 -1.93
CA GLY A 105 0.71 10.74 -1.94
C GLY A 105 -0.35 11.35 -2.86
N PHE A 106 -0.64 12.63 -2.66
CA PHE A 106 -1.40 13.47 -3.59
C PHE A 106 -0.54 14.64 -4.05
N ASN A 107 -0.71 15.06 -5.30
CA ASN A 107 -0.16 16.32 -5.79
C ASN A 107 -1.20 17.44 -5.82
N GLU A 108 -0.74 18.68 -6.00
CA GLU A 108 -1.63 19.85 -6.02
C GLU A 108 -2.58 19.88 -7.22
N ALA A 109 -2.36 19.06 -8.25
CA ALA A 109 -3.31 18.89 -9.35
C ALA A 109 -4.51 18.01 -8.97
N GLY A 110 -4.38 17.17 -7.93
CA GLY A 110 -5.41 16.22 -7.47
C GLY A 110 -5.13 14.78 -7.90
N VAL A 111 -3.92 14.49 -8.39
CA VAL A 111 -3.50 13.11 -8.71
C VAL A 111 -3.00 12.45 -7.44
N GLY A 112 -3.62 11.32 -7.09
CA GLY A 112 -3.21 10.43 -6.03
C GLY A 112 -2.49 9.20 -6.59
N VAL A 113 -1.34 8.85 -6.01
CA VAL A 113 -0.59 7.63 -6.36
C VAL A 113 -0.50 6.72 -5.13
N SER A 114 -0.69 5.43 -5.34
CA SER A 114 -0.33 4.38 -4.38
C SER A 114 0.54 3.36 -5.10
N GLY A 115 1.78 3.21 -4.65
CA GLY A 115 2.69 2.24 -5.22
C GLY A 115 3.80 1.80 -4.24
N THR A 116 4.27 0.56 -4.30
CA THR A 116 3.84 -0.48 -5.25
C THR A 116 3.16 -1.67 -4.59
N GLU A 117 2.42 -2.43 -5.39
CA GLU A 117 2.10 -3.83 -5.14
C GLU A 117 3.15 -4.68 -5.83
N SER A 118 4.05 -5.33 -5.09
CA SER A 118 5.05 -6.19 -5.73
C SER A 118 4.36 -7.38 -6.39
N ILE A 119 4.52 -7.53 -7.70
CA ILE A 119 3.98 -8.64 -8.50
C ILE A 119 5.12 -9.38 -9.20
N PHE A 120 4.84 -10.55 -9.78
CA PHE A 120 5.89 -11.39 -10.33
C PHE A 120 5.56 -11.83 -11.76
N ALA A 121 6.42 -11.45 -12.70
CA ALA A 121 6.47 -12.02 -14.03
C ALA A 121 6.88 -13.50 -13.98
N SER A 122 6.49 -14.25 -14.99
CA SER A 122 6.86 -15.66 -15.15
C SER A 122 8.35 -15.76 -15.52
N PRO A 123 9.07 -16.77 -15.03
CA PRO A 123 10.46 -17.00 -15.42
C PRO A 123 10.64 -17.14 -16.94
N LYS A 124 9.63 -17.68 -17.63
CA LYS A 124 9.64 -17.82 -19.09
C LYS A 124 9.60 -16.48 -19.81
N ALA A 125 8.80 -15.53 -19.34
CA ALA A 125 8.74 -14.19 -19.93
C ALA A 125 10.05 -13.41 -19.66
N LEU A 126 10.56 -13.47 -18.42
CA LEU A 126 11.81 -12.82 -18.03
C LEU A 126 13.05 -13.36 -18.73
N ALA A 127 13.02 -14.61 -19.21
CA ALA A 127 14.11 -15.16 -20.03
C ALA A 127 14.28 -14.42 -21.38
N PHE A 128 13.24 -13.74 -21.87
CA PHE A 128 13.28 -12.99 -23.12
C PHE A 128 13.38 -11.47 -22.91
N ASP A 129 12.87 -10.96 -21.80
CA ASP A 129 12.91 -9.55 -21.44
C ASP A 129 13.09 -9.42 -19.90
N PRO A 130 14.32 -9.59 -19.40
CA PRO A 130 14.59 -9.53 -17.97
C PRO A 130 14.36 -8.12 -17.42
N TYR A 131 14.15 -8.02 -16.11
CA TYR A 131 14.14 -6.73 -15.44
C TYR A 131 15.48 -6.02 -15.60
N VAL A 132 15.42 -4.69 -15.66
CA VAL A 132 16.59 -3.82 -15.76
C VAL A 132 17.01 -3.45 -14.34
N GLU A 133 17.50 -4.42 -13.57
CA GLU A 133 17.70 -4.27 -12.12
C GLU A 133 18.65 -3.13 -11.73
N ASP A 134 19.64 -2.83 -12.57
CA ASP A 134 20.69 -1.84 -12.30
C ASP A 134 20.24 -0.38 -12.50
N LYS A 135 19.30 -0.13 -13.42
CA LYS A 135 18.93 1.24 -13.83
C LYS A 135 17.45 1.44 -14.18
N GLY A 136 16.63 0.40 -14.12
CA GLY A 136 15.20 0.47 -14.39
C GLY A 136 14.44 1.11 -13.24
N ILE A 137 13.27 1.66 -13.54
CA ILE A 137 12.41 2.27 -12.51
C ILE A 137 11.95 1.23 -11.49
N THR A 138 11.95 1.59 -10.21
CA THR A 138 11.52 0.73 -9.08
C THR A 138 10.47 1.44 -8.22
N GLU A 139 9.93 0.73 -7.23
CA GLU A 139 8.96 1.28 -6.28
C GLU A 139 9.43 2.54 -5.58
N ASP A 140 10.74 2.66 -5.39
CA ASP A 140 11.36 3.81 -4.76
C ASP A 140 11.05 5.10 -5.54
N ASP A 141 10.96 5.05 -6.87
CA ASP A 141 10.95 6.27 -7.68
C ASP A 141 9.55 6.66 -8.16
N ILE A 142 8.65 5.67 -8.25
CA ILE A 142 7.38 5.82 -8.96
C ILE A 142 6.54 6.98 -8.40
N PRO A 143 6.25 7.07 -7.10
CA PRO A 143 5.36 8.13 -6.62
C PRO A 143 5.97 9.53 -6.78
N ASP A 144 7.26 9.71 -6.50
CA ASP A 144 7.92 11.02 -6.67
C ASP A 144 7.96 11.46 -8.14
N ILE A 145 8.28 10.55 -9.07
CA ILE A 145 8.29 10.87 -10.50
C ILE A 145 6.89 11.21 -11.01
N LEU A 146 5.86 10.46 -10.63
CA LEU A 146 4.51 10.69 -11.13
C LEU A 146 3.86 11.94 -10.50
N LEU A 147 3.94 12.07 -9.18
CA LEU A 147 3.30 13.16 -8.44
C LEU A 147 3.92 14.52 -8.75
N SER A 148 5.22 14.57 -9.04
CA SER A 148 5.91 15.84 -9.34
C SER A 148 5.48 16.47 -10.66
N GLN A 149 4.89 15.75 -11.62
CA GLN A 149 4.70 16.31 -12.97
C GLN A 149 3.37 16.02 -13.67
N THR A 150 2.57 15.08 -13.17
CA THR A 150 1.32 14.68 -13.85
C THR A 150 0.09 15.36 -13.28
N LYS A 151 -0.91 15.64 -14.11
CA LYS A 151 -2.13 16.39 -13.73
C LYS A 151 -3.40 15.55 -13.78
N THR A 152 -3.32 14.33 -14.32
CA THR A 152 -4.42 13.36 -14.36
C THR A 152 -3.88 11.96 -14.10
N ALA A 153 -4.72 11.06 -13.60
CA ALA A 153 -4.38 9.66 -13.37
C ALA A 153 -3.94 8.97 -14.68
N ARG A 154 -4.62 9.31 -15.78
CA ARG A 154 -4.31 8.85 -17.12
C ARG A 154 -2.93 9.29 -17.61
N GLU A 155 -2.56 10.54 -17.38
CA GLU A 155 -1.23 11.06 -17.70
C GLU A 155 -0.14 10.36 -16.89
N ALA A 156 -0.37 10.11 -15.60
CA ALA A 156 0.54 9.35 -14.75
C ALA A 156 0.80 7.93 -15.26
N ILE A 157 -0.25 7.22 -15.66
CA ILE A 157 -0.14 5.87 -16.23
C ILE A 157 0.63 5.90 -17.56
N ALA A 158 0.34 6.87 -18.42
CA ALA A 158 1.05 7.03 -19.70
C ALA A 158 2.53 7.34 -19.48
N LEU A 159 2.87 8.19 -18.50
CA LEU A 159 4.25 8.50 -18.15
C LEU A 159 4.98 7.27 -17.60
N LEU A 160 4.38 6.55 -16.65
CA LEU A 160 4.99 5.32 -16.11
C LEU A 160 5.22 4.28 -17.21
N GLY A 161 4.24 4.09 -18.07
CA GLY A 161 4.34 3.23 -19.24
C GLY A 161 5.48 3.63 -20.18
N HIS A 162 5.62 4.93 -20.45
CA HIS A 162 6.72 5.46 -21.26
C HIS A 162 8.09 5.21 -20.63
N ILE A 163 8.22 5.36 -19.30
CA ILE A 163 9.45 5.06 -18.58
C ILE A 163 9.80 3.57 -18.69
N ILE A 164 8.81 2.68 -18.49
CA ILE A 164 9.00 1.23 -18.63
C ILE A 164 9.47 0.89 -20.06
N GLU A 165 8.91 1.51 -21.09
CA GLU A 165 9.30 1.24 -22.48
C GLU A 165 10.70 1.77 -22.83
N THR A 166 11.17 2.82 -22.17
CA THR A 166 12.41 3.52 -22.55
C THR A 166 13.61 3.16 -21.68
N VAL A 167 13.42 3.02 -20.37
CA VAL A 167 14.46 2.74 -19.38
C VAL A 167 14.35 1.32 -18.84
N GLY A 168 13.14 0.77 -18.82
CA GLY A 168 12.82 -0.53 -18.25
C GLY A 168 12.36 -0.45 -16.80
N ALA A 169 11.64 -1.48 -16.37
CA ALA A 169 11.29 -1.77 -14.99
C ALA A 169 12.43 -2.54 -14.32
N GLY A 170 12.87 -2.06 -13.15
CA GLY A 170 13.88 -2.73 -12.33
C GLY A 170 13.33 -3.91 -11.53
N GLU A 171 12.00 -4.00 -11.40
CA GLU A 171 11.31 -5.06 -10.67
C GLU A 171 9.87 -5.24 -11.17
N GLY A 172 9.16 -6.22 -10.59
CA GLY A 172 7.74 -6.45 -10.86
C GLY A 172 6.85 -5.64 -9.93
N PHE A 173 6.01 -4.77 -10.47
CA PHE A 173 5.15 -3.90 -9.68
C PHE A 173 3.77 -3.66 -10.29
N GLY A 174 2.80 -3.45 -9.42
CA GLY A 174 1.50 -2.88 -9.70
C GLY A 174 1.37 -1.49 -9.07
N VAL A 175 0.74 -0.56 -9.78
CA VAL A 175 0.59 0.84 -9.34
C VAL A 175 -0.84 1.31 -9.55
N ALA A 176 -1.43 1.88 -8.51
CA ALA A 176 -2.73 2.53 -8.58
C ALA A 176 -2.58 4.04 -8.67
N VAL A 177 -3.34 4.66 -9.58
CA VAL A 177 -3.42 6.12 -9.69
C VAL A 177 -4.89 6.54 -9.72
N VAL A 178 -5.24 7.60 -9.00
CA VAL A 178 -6.59 8.14 -8.91
C VAL A 178 -6.58 9.65 -9.12
N ASP A 179 -7.61 10.19 -9.77
CA ASP A 179 -7.93 11.62 -9.79
C ASP A 179 -9.44 11.82 -9.54
N ASP A 180 -9.98 13.00 -9.81
CA ASP A 180 -11.40 13.33 -9.63
C ASP A 180 -12.33 12.67 -10.66
N ASN A 181 -11.81 11.95 -11.65
CA ASN A 181 -12.58 11.31 -12.73
C ASN A 181 -12.40 9.78 -12.82
N GLU A 182 -11.22 9.26 -12.50
CA GLU A 182 -10.89 7.86 -12.77
C GLU A 182 -9.86 7.24 -11.81
N ILE A 183 -9.96 5.92 -11.64
CA ILE A 183 -8.91 5.08 -11.04
C ILE A 183 -8.32 4.20 -12.15
N TRP A 184 -6.99 4.14 -12.19
CA TRP A 184 -6.24 3.24 -13.05
C TRP A 184 -5.36 2.29 -12.24
N TYR A 185 -5.17 1.08 -12.75
CA TYR A 185 -4.20 0.12 -12.23
C TYR A 185 -3.28 -0.37 -13.33
N LEU A 186 -1.97 -0.19 -13.15
CA LEU A 186 -0.92 -0.68 -14.04
C LEU A 186 -0.26 -1.91 -13.43
N GLU A 187 0.07 -2.90 -14.26
CA GLU A 187 0.92 -4.05 -13.94
C GLU A 187 2.08 -4.15 -14.94
N THR A 188 3.30 -4.36 -14.45
CA THR A 188 4.42 -4.78 -15.31
C THR A 188 4.27 -6.24 -15.73
N ALA A 189 4.62 -6.52 -16.98
CA ALA A 189 4.65 -7.88 -17.54
C ALA A 189 6.07 -8.45 -17.55
N THR A 190 7.07 -7.61 -17.85
CA THR A 190 8.51 -7.92 -17.97
C THR A 190 9.32 -6.64 -17.76
N GLY A 191 10.61 -6.63 -18.14
CA GLY A 191 11.44 -5.42 -18.12
C GLY A 191 10.87 -4.24 -18.92
N HIS A 192 10.25 -4.48 -20.08
CA HIS A 192 9.77 -3.40 -20.96
C HIS A 192 8.32 -3.59 -21.44
N GLN A 193 7.63 -4.65 -21.01
CA GLN A 193 6.22 -4.86 -21.31
C GLN A 193 5.35 -4.53 -20.09
N TRP A 194 4.21 -3.89 -20.32
CA TRP A 194 3.26 -3.50 -19.28
C TRP A 194 1.83 -3.41 -19.82
N MET A 195 0.86 -3.41 -18.92
CA MET A 195 -0.54 -3.14 -19.21
C MET A 195 -1.16 -2.36 -18.05
N ALA A 196 -2.10 -1.47 -18.34
CA ALA A 196 -2.95 -0.84 -17.35
C ALA A 196 -4.42 -0.87 -17.77
N GLN A 197 -5.31 -0.86 -16.77
CA GLN A 197 -6.75 -0.82 -17.00
C GLN A 197 -7.41 0.20 -16.06
N ARG A 198 -8.36 0.97 -16.61
CA ARG A 198 -9.25 1.83 -15.83
C ARG A 198 -10.27 0.96 -15.08
N LEU A 199 -10.44 1.23 -13.79
CA LEU A 199 -11.47 0.58 -13.01
C LEU A 199 -12.85 1.11 -13.44
N ALA A 200 -13.80 0.21 -13.70
CA ALA A 200 -15.17 0.60 -13.97
C ALA A 200 -15.84 1.16 -12.70
N ALA A 201 -16.72 2.16 -12.87
CA ALA A 201 -17.38 2.88 -11.79
C ALA A 201 -18.07 1.96 -10.76
N ASN A 202 -18.73 0.90 -11.24
CA ASN A 202 -19.52 -0.02 -10.42
C ASN A 202 -18.74 -1.26 -9.97
N GLN A 203 -17.40 -1.26 -10.07
CA GLN A 203 -16.56 -2.40 -9.74
C GLN A 203 -15.53 -2.08 -8.66
N TYR A 204 -15.03 -3.13 -8.03
CA TYR A 204 -13.80 -3.12 -7.26
C TYR A 204 -12.78 -4.08 -7.85
N PHE A 205 -11.51 -3.84 -7.53
CA PHE A 205 -10.36 -4.69 -7.84
C PHE A 205 -9.63 -4.98 -6.53
N ALA A 206 -9.21 -6.24 -6.32
CA ALA A 206 -8.43 -6.62 -5.16
C ALA A 206 -7.24 -7.46 -5.60
N THR A 207 -6.07 -7.28 -5.02
CA THR A 207 -4.94 -8.18 -5.30
C THR A 207 -4.01 -8.33 -4.11
N GLY A 208 -3.32 -9.48 -4.08
CA GLY A 208 -2.10 -9.64 -3.30
C GLY A 208 -0.88 -9.43 -4.20
N ASN A 209 0.19 -10.16 -3.92
CA ASN A 209 1.45 -10.07 -4.67
C ASN A 209 1.44 -10.93 -5.94
N GLN A 210 0.45 -10.70 -6.80
CA GLN A 210 0.28 -11.37 -8.08
C GLN A 210 -0.30 -10.42 -9.12
N GLY A 211 0.19 -10.52 -10.36
CA GLY A 211 -0.43 -9.84 -11.50
C GLY A 211 -1.72 -10.55 -11.91
N ARG A 212 -2.80 -9.80 -12.08
CA ARG A 212 -4.16 -10.30 -12.29
C ARG A 212 -4.82 -9.74 -13.54
N LEU A 213 -4.31 -8.69 -14.18
CA LEU A 213 -4.95 -8.14 -15.39
C LEU A 213 -5.01 -9.21 -16.49
N GLN A 214 -6.08 -9.22 -17.29
CA GLN A 214 -6.34 -10.28 -18.27
C GLN A 214 -6.55 -9.74 -19.68
N ASN A 215 -7.70 -9.12 -19.93
CA ASN A 215 -8.09 -8.75 -21.28
C ASN A 215 -7.34 -7.49 -21.75
N TYR A 216 -6.62 -7.58 -22.86
CA TYR A 216 -5.97 -6.43 -23.49
C TYR A 216 -6.60 -6.16 -24.85
N ASP A 217 -7.15 -4.95 -25.02
CA ASP A 217 -7.55 -4.38 -26.30
C ASP A 217 -6.91 -3.00 -26.44
N PRO A 218 -5.93 -2.81 -27.34
CA PRO A 218 -5.27 -1.52 -27.52
C PRO A 218 -6.20 -0.42 -28.07
N ASN A 219 -7.40 -0.76 -28.55
CA ASN A 219 -8.38 0.21 -29.02
C ASN A 219 -9.40 0.62 -27.94
N ASP A 220 -9.42 -0.05 -26.79
CA ASP A 220 -10.27 0.33 -25.66
C ASP A 220 -9.63 1.51 -24.92
N ALA A 221 -10.35 2.63 -24.82
CA ALA A 221 -9.90 3.82 -24.09
C ALA A 221 -9.68 3.59 -22.58
N ASN A 222 -10.17 2.46 -22.05
CA ASN A 222 -10.00 2.01 -20.67
C ASN A 222 -8.81 1.05 -20.50
N VAL A 223 -8.02 0.84 -21.55
CA VAL A 223 -6.81 -0.01 -21.52
C VAL A 223 -5.62 0.79 -22.08
N MET A 224 -4.47 0.63 -21.42
CA MET A 224 -3.18 1.08 -21.94
C MET A 224 -2.17 -0.04 -21.81
N GLY A 225 -1.09 0.01 -22.56
CA GLY A 225 -0.02 -0.97 -22.45
C GLY A 225 0.92 -0.92 -23.63
N SER A 226 1.97 -1.72 -23.56
CA SER A 226 3.00 -1.76 -24.59
C SER A 226 2.42 -2.10 -25.96
N LYS A 227 2.77 -1.31 -26.98
CA LYS A 227 2.30 -1.56 -28.36
C LYS A 227 2.72 -2.94 -28.88
N SER A 228 3.84 -3.47 -28.39
CA SER A 228 4.38 -4.78 -28.74
C SER A 228 3.80 -5.93 -27.94
N LEU A 229 2.95 -5.70 -26.93
CA LEU A 229 2.60 -6.69 -25.91
C LEU A 229 2.16 -8.04 -26.49
N VAL A 230 1.12 -8.06 -27.32
CA VAL A 230 0.62 -9.32 -27.91
C VAL A 230 1.59 -9.92 -28.92
N ALA A 231 2.26 -9.08 -29.72
CA ALA A 231 3.22 -9.53 -30.73
C ALA A 231 4.43 -10.21 -30.08
N PHE A 232 4.98 -9.61 -29.01
CA PHE A 232 6.07 -10.17 -28.21
C PHE A 232 5.66 -11.51 -27.60
N ALA A 233 4.49 -11.59 -26.96
CA ALA A 233 4.01 -12.84 -26.38
C ALA A 233 3.86 -13.95 -27.42
N THR A 234 3.40 -13.61 -28.62
CA THR A 234 3.24 -14.56 -29.73
C THR A 234 4.59 -15.04 -30.26
N GLU A 235 5.50 -14.10 -30.56
CA GLU A 235 6.83 -14.40 -31.10
C GLU A 235 7.66 -15.27 -30.15
N LYS A 236 7.59 -14.99 -28.84
CA LYS A 236 8.34 -15.72 -27.82
C LYS A 236 7.62 -17.00 -27.32
N GLY A 237 6.48 -17.33 -27.91
CA GLY A 237 5.70 -18.52 -27.57
C GLY A 237 5.13 -18.51 -26.14
N LEU A 238 4.91 -17.32 -25.57
CA LEU A 238 4.18 -17.11 -24.31
C LEU A 238 2.67 -17.19 -24.52
N TYR A 239 2.21 -16.89 -25.73
CA TYR A 239 0.81 -16.95 -26.15
C TYR A 239 0.70 -17.58 -27.54
N ASN A 240 -0.27 -18.47 -27.74
CA ASN A 240 -0.61 -19.02 -29.05
C ASN A 240 -2.08 -18.72 -29.36
N PRO A 241 -2.40 -17.78 -30.28
CA PRO A 241 -3.77 -17.42 -30.61
C PRO A 241 -4.66 -18.60 -31.03
N GLN A 242 -4.10 -19.59 -31.75
CA GLN A 242 -4.85 -20.76 -32.23
C GLN A 242 -5.22 -21.73 -31.11
N LYS A 243 -4.40 -21.78 -30.05
CA LYS A 243 -4.59 -22.69 -28.91
C LYS A 243 -5.32 -22.02 -27.75
N ASP A 244 -4.96 -20.78 -27.46
CA ASP A 244 -5.35 -20.07 -26.24
C ASP A 244 -6.58 -19.18 -26.44
N GLY A 245 -6.99 -18.92 -27.69
CA GLY A 245 -8.10 -18.03 -28.00
C GLY A 245 -7.73 -16.56 -27.75
N LYS A 246 -8.59 -15.82 -27.04
CA LYS A 246 -8.33 -14.40 -26.72
C LYS A 246 -7.08 -14.26 -25.85
N PHE A 247 -6.28 -13.23 -26.13
CA PHE A 247 -5.10 -12.91 -25.34
C PHE A 247 -5.47 -12.66 -23.87
N ASN A 248 -4.71 -13.26 -22.96
CA ASN A 248 -4.86 -13.09 -21.51
C ASN A 248 -3.50 -12.71 -20.93
N PHE A 249 -3.37 -11.44 -20.51
CA PHE A 249 -2.14 -10.82 -20.04
C PHE A 249 -1.49 -11.61 -18.91
N SER A 250 -2.22 -11.84 -17.82
CA SER A 250 -1.66 -12.57 -16.69
C SER A 250 -1.23 -13.98 -17.11
N LYS A 251 -2.03 -14.74 -17.87
CA LYS A 251 -1.65 -16.09 -18.35
C LYS A 251 -0.36 -16.08 -19.18
N ALA A 252 -0.15 -15.05 -19.99
CA ALA A 252 1.04 -14.93 -20.83
C ALA A 252 2.29 -14.51 -20.02
N TYR A 253 2.11 -13.63 -19.04
CA TYR A 253 3.23 -12.89 -18.45
C TYR A 253 3.49 -13.16 -16.99
N THR A 254 2.49 -13.46 -16.16
CA THR A 254 2.69 -13.51 -14.71
C THR A 254 3.01 -14.92 -14.23
N ARG A 255 3.70 -15.00 -13.10
CA ARG A 255 3.86 -16.23 -12.34
C ARG A 255 2.49 -16.75 -11.86
N ASP A 256 2.34 -18.07 -11.86
CA ASP A 256 1.21 -18.80 -11.27
C ASP A 256 1.75 -20.13 -10.74
N ASP A 257 2.03 -20.18 -9.43
CA ASP A 257 2.56 -21.39 -8.78
C ASP A 257 2.05 -21.57 -7.34
N GLU A 258 2.57 -22.58 -6.66
CA GLU A 258 2.18 -22.97 -5.30
C GLU A 258 2.28 -21.84 -4.26
N ARG A 259 3.12 -20.84 -4.50
CA ARG A 259 3.23 -19.66 -3.62
C ARG A 259 1.95 -18.84 -3.64
N ASP A 260 1.29 -18.73 -4.79
CA ASP A 260 0.07 -17.92 -4.91
C ASP A 260 -1.08 -18.54 -4.10
N ARG A 261 -1.14 -19.88 -4.06
CA ARG A 261 -2.18 -20.65 -3.36
C ARG A 261 -2.22 -20.40 -1.85
N THR A 262 -1.11 -19.97 -1.24
CA THR A 262 -1.01 -19.72 0.21
C THR A 262 -0.75 -18.25 0.54
N TYR A 263 -0.06 -17.54 -0.34
CA TYR A 263 0.39 -16.18 -0.07
C TYR A 263 -0.52 -15.10 -0.66
N ASN A 264 -1.21 -15.38 -1.77
CA ASN A 264 -1.95 -14.38 -2.54
C ASN A 264 -3.45 -14.67 -2.58
N ASP A 265 -3.83 -15.86 -3.02
CA ASP A 265 -5.23 -16.22 -3.23
C ASP A 265 -6.08 -16.16 -1.96
N PRO A 266 -5.60 -16.56 -0.77
CA PRO A 266 -6.37 -16.41 0.47
C PRO A 266 -6.79 -14.97 0.75
N ARG A 267 -5.93 -13.99 0.47
CA ARG A 267 -6.23 -12.56 0.67
C ARG A 267 -7.28 -12.07 -0.31
N VAL A 268 -7.11 -12.41 -1.60
CA VAL A 268 -8.08 -12.07 -2.64
C VAL A 268 -9.44 -12.69 -2.32
N TRP A 269 -9.44 -13.98 -1.95
CA TRP A 269 -10.65 -14.70 -1.57
C TRP A 269 -11.36 -14.04 -0.39
N THR A 270 -10.65 -13.72 0.69
CA THR A 270 -11.27 -13.08 1.86
C THR A 270 -11.90 -11.73 1.52
N ILE A 271 -11.24 -10.93 0.67
CA ILE A 271 -11.81 -9.67 0.20
C ILE A 271 -13.06 -9.93 -0.64
N GLN A 272 -13.00 -10.86 -1.58
CA GLN A 272 -14.12 -11.15 -2.47
C GLN A 272 -15.30 -11.75 -1.72
N GLN A 273 -15.09 -12.64 -0.75
CA GLN A 273 -16.15 -13.19 0.08
C GLN A 273 -16.80 -12.16 1.02
N LYS A 274 -16.06 -11.12 1.42
CA LYS A 274 -16.65 -10.01 2.20
C LYS A 274 -17.68 -9.21 1.36
N PHE A 275 -17.43 -9.02 0.07
CA PHE A 275 -18.25 -8.17 -0.80
C PHE A 275 -19.16 -8.92 -1.77
N ASN A 276 -18.91 -10.20 -1.98
CA ASN A 276 -19.66 -11.09 -2.87
C ASN A 276 -19.86 -12.49 -2.25
N PRO A 277 -20.45 -12.61 -1.04
CA PRO A 277 -20.61 -13.88 -0.35
C PRO A 277 -21.44 -14.92 -1.12
N SER A 278 -22.25 -14.51 -2.10
CA SER A 278 -22.98 -15.46 -2.97
C SER A 278 -22.08 -16.16 -3.99
N VAL A 279 -20.89 -15.62 -4.27
CA VAL A 279 -19.96 -16.17 -5.25
C VAL A 279 -19.18 -17.32 -4.62
N LYS A 280 -19.29 -18.50 -5.23
CA LYS A 280 -18.53 -19.67 -4.80
C LYS A 280 -17.20 -19.69 -5.52
N GLN A 281 -16.13 -19.75 -4.75
CA GLN A 281 -14.77 -19.75 -5.26
C GLN A 281 -14.03 -20.99 -4.76
N ASP A 282 -13.43 -21.74 -5.68
CA ASP A 282 -12.56 -22.85 -5.33
C ASP A 282 -11.13 -22.35 -5.11
N MET A 283 -10.67 -22.40 -3.86
CA MET A 283 -9.33 -22.01 -3.45
C MET A 283 -8.21 -22.73 -4.21
N ALA A 284 -8.44 -23.94 -4.72
CA ALA A 284 -7.46 -24.66 -5.55
C ALA A 284 -7.22 -23.96 -6.90
N THR A 285 -8.14 -23.09 -7.32
CA THR A 285 -8.16 -22.42 -8.62
C THR A 285 -8.06 -20.90 -8.47
N GLY A 286 -7.34 -20.39 -7.46
CA GLY A 286 -7.25 -18.95 -7.16
C GLY A 286 -6.93 -18.04 -8.35
N ARG A 287 -6.17 -18.56 -9.32
CA ARG A 287 -5.92 -17.90 -10.61
C ARG A 287 -7.17 -17.52 -11.40
N GLN A 288 -8.25 -18.28 -11.25
CA GLN A 288 -9.52 -18.11 -11.95
C GLN A 288 -10.46 -17.15 -11.21
N PHE A 289 -10.08 -16.65 -10.03
CA PHE A 289 -10.89 -15.68 -9.31
C PHE A 289 -11.14 -14.44 -10.17
N PRO A 290 -12.38 -13.91 -10.20
CA PRO A 290 -12.68 -12.72 -10.98
C PRO A 290 -11.72 -11.57 -10.65
N VAL A 291 -11.22 -10.90 -11.68
CA VAL A 291 -10.27 -9.77 -11.51
C VAL A 291 -10.99 -8.55 -10.97
N PHE A 292 -12.13 -8.24 -11.60
CA PHE A 292 -13.04 -7.16 -11.23
C PHE A 292 -14.40 -7.73 -10.84
N MET A 293 -15.03 -7.18 -9.82
CA MET A 293 -16.36 -7.59 -9.37
C MET A 293 -17.19 -6.37 -9.00
N THR A 294 -18.49 -6.43 -9.27
CA THR A 294 -19.46 -5.50 -8.67
C THR A 294 -19.83 -6.03 -7.29
N PRO A 295 -19.66 -5.25 -6.22
CA PRO A 295 -19.97 -5.74 -4.88
C PRO A 295 -21.49 -5.91 -4.72
N GLU A 296 -21.94 -6.93 -3.99
CA GLU A 296 -23.37 -7.18 -3.74
C GLU A 296 -24.02 -6.06 -2.92
N LYS A 297 -23.22 -5.36 -2.12
CA LYS A 297 -23.59 -4.15 -1.40
C LYS A 297 -22.49 -3.11 -1.58
N LYS A 298 -22.89 -1.85 -1.74
CA LYS A 298 -21.94 -0.73 -1.82
C LYS A 298 -21.01 -0.71 -0.61
N MET A 299 -19.74 -0.45 -0.86
CA MET A 299 -18.66 -0.52 0.12
C MET A 299 -18.55 0.80 0.88
N THR A 300 -18.57 0.74 2.21
CA THR A 300 -18.30 1.92 3.04
C THR A 300 -16.79 2.16 3.17
N LEU A 301 -16.39 3.37 3.56
CA LEU A 301 -14.99 3.65 3.89
C LEU A 301 -14.48 2.72 5.02
N ASP A 302 -15.33 2.43 6.01
CA ASP A 302 -14.98 1.54 7.12
C ASP A 302 -14.86 0.08 6.67
N ASP A 303 -15.64 -0.36 5.68
CA ASP A 303 -15.44 -1.68 5.06
C ASP A 303 -14.07 -1.82 4.39
N VAL A 304 -13.61 -0.76 3.71
CA VAL A 304 -12.30 -0.73 3.06
C VAL A 304 -11.17 -0.73 4.11
N LYS A 305 -11.30 0.06 5.17
CA LYS A 305 -10.38 0.01 6.31
C LYS A 305 -10.34 -1.37 6.95
N ALA A 306 -11.50 -2.02 7.12
CA ALA A 306 -11.61 -3.35 7.69
C ALA A 306 -10.91 -4.43 6.84
N VAL A 307 -10.90 -4.28 5.51
CA VAL A 307 -10.12 -5.17 4.63
C VAL A 307 -8.63 -5.13 4.99
N LEU A 308 -8.06 -3.93 5.18
CA LEU A 308 -6.65 -3.80 5.54
C LEU A 308 -6.34 -4.37 6.93
N ARG A 309 -7.33 -4.42 7.83
CA ARG A 309 -7.23 -5.05 9.17
C ARG A 309 -7.33 -6.58 9.14
N SER A 310 -7.86 -7.15 8.06
CA SER A 310 -8.22 -8.57 7.98
C SER A 310 -7.04 -9.50 8.26
N HIS A 311 -7.30 -10.47 9.11
CA HIS A 311 -6.38 -11.56 9.44
C HIS A 311 -7.11 -12.91 9.58
N TYR A 312 -8.21 -13.09 8.84
CA TYR A 312 -9.03 -14.31 8.82
C TYR A 312 -9.77 -14.58 10.14
N GLU A 313 -10.21 -13.51 10.80
CA GLU A 313 -10.92 -13.50 12.08
C GLU A 313 -12.03 -14.55 12.16
N GLY A 314 -12.07 -15.28 13.28
CA GLY A 314 -13.10 -16.29 13.52
C GLY A 314 -12.96 -17.57 12.69
N THR A 315 -11.86 -17.73 11.95
CA THR A 315 -11.54 -18.96 11.22
C THR A 315 -10.34 -19.67 11.83
N LYS A 316 -10.09 -20.92 11.40
CA LYS A 316 -8.87 -21.67 11.75
C LYS A 316 -7.58 -21.04 11.20
N HIS A 317 -7.70 -20.12 10.24
CA HIS A 317 -6.58 -19.42 9.62
C HIS A 317 -6.24 -18.11 10.33
N ASP A 318 -6.94 -17.75 11.41
CA ASP A 318 -6.59 -16.58 12.23
C ASP A 318 -5.26 -16.83 12.96
N PRO A 319 -4.17 -16.12 12.58
CA PRO A 319 -2.85 -16.36 13.14
C PRO A 319 -2.65 -15.67 14.49
N TYR A 320 -3.54 -14.76 14.91
CA TYR A 320 -3.29 -13.91 16.08
C TYR A 320 -4.16 -14.30 17.27
N SER A 321 -5.46 -14.46 17.06
CA SER A 321 -6.40 -14.75 18.14
C SER A 321 -6.21 -16.16 18.73
N ASN A 322 -5.62 -17.09 17.96
CA ASN A 322 -5.41 -18.48 18.34
C ASN A 322 -4.01 -18.76 18.94
N GLY A 323 -3.39 -17.76 19.58
CA GLY A 323 -2.10 -17.93 20.27
C GLY A 323 -0.86 -17.62 19.43
N LEU A 324 -0.92 -16.59 18.57
CA LEU A 324 0.21 -16.10 17.76
C LEU A 324 0.92 -17.21 16.96
N ASN A 325 0.21 -17.76 15.98
CA ASN A 325 0.71 -18.78 15.07
C ASN A 325 1.56 -18.18 13.94
N GLY A 326 2.87 -18.05 14.17
CA GLY A 326 3.83 -17.67 13.13
C GLY A 326 4.05 -18.69 12.00
N LYS A 327 3.37 -19.85 12.05
CA LYS A 327 3.44 -20.92 11.04
C LYS A 327 2.15 -21.06 10.23
N GLU A 328 1.21 -20.14 10.36
CA GLU A 328 0.00 -20.12 9.55
C GLU A 328 0.37 -20.09 8.06
N PRO A 329 -0.07 -21.07 7.25
CA PRO A 329 0.25 -21.10 5.82
C PRO A 329 -0.39 -19.95 5.06
N TRP A 330 -1.57 -19.46 5.46
CA TRP A 330 -2.24 -18.36 4.77
C TRP A 330 -1.71 -17.03 5.27
N ARG A 331 -1.03 -16.31 4.38
CA ARG A 331 -0.56 -14.96 4.68
C ARG A 331 -1.76 -14.02 4.90
N PRO A 332 -1.96 -13.40 6.07
CA PRO A 332 -3.07 -12.46 6.28
C PRO A 332 -2.82 -11.15 5.52
N VAL A 333 -3.85 -10.30 5.43
CA VAL A 333 -3.69 -8.94 4.88
C VAL A 333 -2.91 -8.08 5.89
N SER A 334 -3.42 -7.99 7.11
CA SER A 334 -2.77 -7.27 8.21
C SER A 334 -1.63 -8.11 8.79
N VAL A 335 -0.39 -7.61 8.67
CA VAL A 335 0.82 -8.26 9.22
C VAL A 335 1.63 -7.30 10.07
N PHE A 336 2.38 -7.82 11.05
CA PHE A 336 3.19 -6.98 11.96
C PHE A 336 4.33 -6.20 11.27
N ARG A 337 4.80 -6.69 10.11
CA ARG A 337 5.85 -6.04 9.30
C ARG A 337 5.35 -4.92 8.37
N THR A 338 4.04 -4.66 8.37
CA THR A 338 3.46 -3.48 7.72
C THR A 338 4.12 -2.25 8.32
N TYR A 339 4.67 -1.37 7.49
CA TYR A 339 5.22 -0.10 7.98
C TYR A 339 4.18 1.01 7.93
N GLU A 340 3.27 0.97 6.96
CA GLU A 340 2.05 1.77 6.92
C GLU A 340 0.96 1.06 6.10
N ALA A 341 -0.29 1.38 6.40
CA ALA A 341 -1.42 1.07 5.55
C ALA A 341 -2.20 2.36 5.28
N HIS A 342 -2.69 2.53 4.06
CA HIS A 342 -3.43 3.74 3.69
C HIS A 342 -4.70 3.45 2.91
N VAL A 343 -5.66 4.36 3.06
CA VAL A 343 -6.88 4.44 2.26
C VAL A 343 -7.00 5.87 1.73
N MET A 344 -6.77 6.06 0.44
CA MET A 344 -6.98 7.31 -0.27
C MET A 344 -8.45 7.39 -0.68
N GLN A 345 -9.11 8.50 -0.38
CA GLN A 345 -10.48 8.77 -0.74
C GLN A 345 -10.53 10.05 -1.58
N VAL A 346 -11.17 9.97 -2.76
CA VAL A 346 -11.42 11.12 -3.63
C VAL A 346 -12.93 11.33 -3.74
N ARG A 347 -13.39 12.53 -3.36
CA ARG A 347 -14.79 12.99 -3.38
C ARG A 347 -14.93 14.15 -4.37
N PRO A 348 -15.20 13.88 -5.67
CA PRO A 348 -15.16 14.90 -6.73
C PRO A 348 -16.16 16.05 -6.57
N TRP A 349 -17.19 15.89 -5.73
CA TRP A 349 -18.18 16.93 -5.44
C TRP A 349 -17.75 17.93 -4.37
N LEU A 350 -16.54 17.77 -3.80
CA LEU A 350 -15.98 18.67 -2.79
C LEU A 350 -14.71 19.37 -3.34
N PRO A 351 -14.35 20.57 -2.83
CA PRO A 351 -13.05 21.19 -3.10
C PRO A 351 -11.91 20.25 -2.69
N LYS A 352 -10.85 20.17 -3.49
CA LYS A 352 -9.72 19.23 -3.31
C LYS A 352 -9.15 19.22 -1.90
N GLU A 353 -9.06 20.40 -1.26
CA GLU A 353 -8.54 20.57 0.09
C GLU A 353 -9.23 19.66 1.11
N ILE A 354 -10.54 19.43 0.93
CA ILE A 354 -11.35 18.56 1.79
C ILE A 354 -11.82 17.30 1.06
N GLY A 355 -11.91 17.29 -0.25
CA GLY A 355 -12.42 16.17 -1.06
C GLY A 355 -11.43 15.03 -1.21
N GLU A 356 -10.14 15.32 -1.11
CA GLU A 356 -9.05 14.34 -1.17
C GLU A 356 -8.49 14.11 0.24
N VAL A 357 -8.57 12.88 0.71
CA VAL A 357 -8.13 12.48 2.05
C VAL A 357 -7.32 11.20 1.96
N THR A 358 -6.14 11.18 2.56
CA THR A 358 -5.42 9.92 2.81
C THR A 358 -5.62 9.54 4.26
N TYR A 359 -6.25 8.41 4.53
CA TYR A 359 -6.34 7.83 5.86
C TYR A 359 -5.14 6.92 6.07
N ILE A 360 -4.20 7.26 6.96
CA ILE A 360 -2.97 6.48 7.17
C ILE A 360 -2.98 5.86 8.57
N GLY A 361 -2.72 4.55 8.60
CA GLY A 361 -2.44 3.78 9.79
C GLY A 361 -0.97 3.37 9.81
N LEU A 362 -0.22 3.86 10.78
CA LEU A 362 1.20 3.50 10.92
C LEU A 362 1.34 2.10 11.54
N GLY A 363 2.21 1.28 10.97
CA GLY A 363 2.43 -0.09 11.41
C GLY A 363 1.31 -1.05 10.99
N MET A 364 1.07 -2.08 11.82
CA MET A 364 0.07 -3.11 11.54
C MET A 364 -1.35 -2.53 11.57
N ALA A 365 -2.08 -2.66 10.46
CA ALA A 365 -3.42 -2.09 10.31
C ALA A 365 -4.39 -2.55 11.40
N ASP A 366 -4.35 -3.80 11.84
CA ASP A 366 -5.28 -4.27 12.90
C ASP A 366 -5.09 -3.56 14.25
N LEU A 367 -3.89 -3.02 14.51
CA LEU A 367 -3.49 -2.45 15.79
C LEU A 367 -3.13 -0.96 15.68
N THR A 368 -3.76 -0.25 14.74
CA THR A 368 -3.50 1.17 14.50
C THR A 368 -4.80 1.95 14.26
N ALA A 369 -4.71 3.26 14.39
CA ALA A 369 -5.77 4.18 13.99
C ALA A 369 -5.51 4.69 12.57
N PHE A 370 -6.53 4.71 11.72
CA PHE A 370 -6.51 5.39 10.43
C PHE A 370 -6.78 6.88 10.63
N VAL A 371 -5.70 7.66 10.75
CA VAL A 371 -5.75 9.11 10.92
C VAL A 371 -6.03 9.77 9.55
N PRO A 372 -7.01 10.69 9.44
CA PRO A 372 -7.29 11.40 8.19
C PRO A 372 -6.30 12.54 7.95
N TYR A 373 -5.61 12.51 6.81
CA TYR A 373 -4.74 13.58 6.32
C TYR A 373 -5.38 14.19 5.07
N TYR A 374 -5.90 15.40 5.20
CA TYR A 374 -6.50 16.13 4.09
C TYR A 374 -5.42 16.68 3.14
N SER A 375 -5.69 16.70 1.83
CA SER A 375 -4.80 17.35 0.85
C SER A 375 -4.57 18.84 1.14
N GLY A 376 -5.53 19.51 1.81
CA GLY A 376 -5.43 20.90 2.23
C GLY A 376 -4.47 21.19 3.39
N LEU A 377 -3.91 20.16 4.03
CA LEU A 377 -2.94 20.30 5.13
C LEU A 377 -1.70 21.10 4.69
N LYS A 378 -1.23 22.02 5.56
CA LYS A 378 -0.09 22.88 5.26
C LYS A 378 1.24 22.37 5.84
N ALA A 379 1.22 21.62 6.93
CA ALA A 379 2.43 21.09 7.56
C ALA A 379 2.14 19.85 8.42
N TYR A 380 3.16 19.04 8.63
CA TYR A 380 3.14 17.95 9.61
C TYR A 380 3.83 18.38 10.90
N PRO A 381 3.41 17.88 12.08
CA PRO A 381 4.17 18.04 13.31
C PRO A 381 5.58 17.45 13.18
N VAL A 382 6.57 18.02 13.88
CA VAL A 382 7.99 17.61 13.74
C VAL A 382 8.23 16.13 14.06
N ASN A 383 7.46 15.55 14.99
CA ASN A 383 7.55 14.12 15.31
C ASN A 383 7.06 13.18 14.18
N TYR A 384 6.38 13.70 13.16
CA TYR A 384 5.98 12.96 11.95
C TYR A 384 7.06 12.94 10.87
N THR A 385 8.06 13.80 10.98
CA THR A 385 9.14 13.93 9.99
C THR A 385 10.45 13.30 10.48
N MET A 386 10.37 12.42 11.48
CA MET A 386 11.52 11.80 12.13
C MET A 386 11.25 10.36 12.54
N GLY A 387 12.33 9.70 12.96
CA GLY A 387 12.37 8.28 13.26
C GLY A 387 13.55 7.66 12.50
N ALA A 388 13.99 6.50 12.96
CA ALA A 388 15.02 5.72 12.28
C ALA A 388 14.74 4.22 12.49
N ASP A 389 15.73 3.37 12.26
CA ASP A 389 15.68 1.93 12.52
C ASP A 389 15.80 1.55 14.01
N LYS A 390 15.84 2.53 14.91
CA LYS A 390 15.89 2.33 16.36
C LYS A 390 14.73 3.01 17.07
N ALA A 391 14.15 2.31 18.03
CA ALA A 391 13.05 2.81 18.83
C ALA A 391 13.42 4.06 19.62
N ASP A 392 12.58 5.08 19.51
CA ASP A 392 12.67 6.33 20.26
C ASP A 392 11.29 6.71 20.85
N SER A 393 11.24 7.75 21.69
CA SER A 393 10.00 8.20 22.36
C SER A 393 9.39 9.47 21.75
N GLN A 394 10.00 10.01 20.70
CA GLN A 394 9.61 11.25 20.05
C GLN A 394 8.80 10.98 18.78
N SER A 395 9.34 10.16 17.87
CA SER A 395 8.75 9.90 16.56
C SER A 395 7.39 9.23 16.66
N ILE A 396 6.45 9.69 15.82
CA ILE A 396 5.10 9.14 15.79
C ILE A 396 5.13 7.66 15.42
N TYR A 397 6.01 7.27 14.49
CA TYR A 397 6.17 5.88 14.07
C TYR A 397 6.47 4.99 15.27
N TRP A 398 7.49 5.31 16.06
CA TRP A 398 7.86 4.47 17.20
C TRP A 398 6.86 4.51 18.36
N LYS A 399 6.06 5.57 18.50
CA LYS A 399 4.91 5.57 19.43
C LYS A 399 3.88 4.50 19.04
N TYR A 400 3.48 4.43 17.78
CA TYR A 400 2.60 3.35 17.29
C TYR A 400 3.25 1.97 17.42
N ARG A 401 4.53 1.82 17.02
CA ARG A 401 5.22 0.53 17.10
C ARG A 401 5.37 0.03 18.53
N LYS A 402 5.58 0.90 19.52
CA LYS A 402 5.64 0.51 20.94
C LYS A 402 4.31 -0.08 21.41
N LEU A 403 3.19 0.58 21.13
CA LEU A 403 1.87 0.05 21.45
C LEU A 403 1.64 -1.31 20.78
N GLN A 404 1.91 -1.40 19.48
CA GLN A 404 1.70 -2.63 18.70
C GLN A 404 2.58 -3.77 19.22
N THR A 405 3.86 -3.52 19.48
CA THR A 405 4.80 -4.51 20.03
C THR A 405 4.31 -5.02 21.38
N LEU A 406 3.88 -4.12 22.27
CA LEU A 406 3.35 -4.50 23.57
C LEU A 406 2.06 -5.31 23.44
N THR A 407 1.17 -4.92 22.52
CA THR A 407 -0.08 -5.64 22.23
C THR A 407 0.21 -7.07 21.76
N MET A 408 1.21 -7.25 20.91
CA MET A 408 1.63 -8.56 20.41
C MET A 408 2.25 -9.48 21.48
N THR A 409 2.52 -9.00 22.70
CA THR A 409 2.99 -9.88 23.79
C THR A 409 1.87 -10.78 24.34
N ASP A 410 0.61 -10.37 24.15
CA ASP A 410 -0.59 -11.12 24.54
C ASP A 410 -1.78 -10.61 23.72
N TYR A 411 -1.76 -10.92 22.43
CA TYR A 411 -2.74 -10.40 21.47
C TYR A 411 -4.20 -10.68 21.86
N PRO A 412 -4.60 -11.92 22.24
CA PRO A 412 -5.99 -12.20 22.58
C PRO A 412 -6.52 -11.33 23.72
N LYS A 413 -5.67 -10.96 24.67
CA LYS A 413 -6.03 -10.13 25.81
C LYS A 413 -5.94 -8.63 25.53
N LEU A 414 -4.88 -8.19 24.86
CA LEU A 414 -4.55 -6.77 24.73
C LEU A 414 -5.15 -6.13 23.47
N ALA A 415 -5.23 -6.86 22.35
CA ALA A 415 -5.75 -6.31 21.10
C ALA A 415 -7.19 -5.77 21.22
N PRO A 416 -8.13 -6.43 21.94
CA PRO A 416 -9.48 -5.88 22.13
C PRO A 416 -9.52 -4.49 22.76
N VAL A 417 -8.59 -4.17 23.67
CA VAL A 417 -8.51 -2.85 24.32
C VAL A 417 -8.13 -1.78 23.30
N VAL A 418 -7.10 -2.05 22.49
CA VAL A 418 -6.60 -1.15 21.45
C VAL A 418 -7.65 -0.95 20.36
N LYS A 419 -8.18 -2.05 19.82
CA LYS A 419 -9.17 -2.04 18.73
C LYS A 419 -10.43 -1.27 19.10
N LYS A 420 -10.94 -1.46 20.33
CA LYS A 420 -12.10 -0.72 20.84
C LYS A 420 -11.83 0.78 20.90
N ALA A 421 -10.72 1.19 21.52
CA ALA A 421 -10.41 2.60 21.71
C ALA A 421 -10.17 3.33 20.37
N TYR A 422 -9.47 2.70 19.43
CA TYR A 422 -9.30 3.26 18.08
C TYR A 422 -10.59 3.30 17.29
N ALA A 423 -11.45 2.28 17.36
CA ALA A 423 -12.76 2.32 16.69
C ALA A 423 -13.64 3.45 17.23
N GLU A 424 -13.67 3.66 18.55
CA GLU A 424 -14.41 4.77 19.19
C GLU A 424 -13.85 6.14 18.76
N TRP A 425 -12.53 6.28 18.69
CA TRP A 425 -11.86 7.50 18.24
C TRP A 425 -12.09 7.78 16.74
N GLU A 426 -11.99 6.76 15.89
CA GLU A 426 -12.26 6.87 14.44
C GLU A 426 -13.71 7.28 14.18
N ALA A 427 -14.67 6.68 14.89
CA ALA A 427 -16.09 7.02 14.77
C ALA A 427 -16.39 8.45 15.26
N LYS A 428 -15.71 8.91 16.32
CA LYS A 428 -15.79 10.31 16.77
C LYS A 428 -15.21 11.25 15.72
N THR A 429 -14.01 10.95 15.25
CA THR A 429 -13.29 11.77 14.26
C THR A 429 -14.07 11.88 12.95
N ALA A 430 -14.72 10.81 12.49
CA ALA A 430 -15.56 10.85 11.29
C ALA A 430 -16.73 11.84 11.41
N LYS A 431 -17.33 12.01 12.60
CA LYS A 431 -18.36 13.04 12.84
C LYS A 431 -17.75 14.44 12.82
N GLU A 432 -16.62 14.63 13.49
CA GLU A 432 -15.90 15.90 13.49
C GLU A 432 -15.42 16.30 12.08
N GLN A 433 -15.08 15.33 11.21
CA GLN A 433 -14.79 15.56 9.80
C GLN A 433 -15.99 16.15 9.05
N GLN A 434 -17.19 15.60 9.24
CA GLN A 434 -18.41 16.12 8.60
C GLN A 434 -18.71 17.56 9.05
N GLU A 435 -18.50 17.86 10.33
CA GLU A 435 -18.70 19.18 10.91
C GLU A 435 -17.71 20.20 10.32
N VAL A 436 -16.40 19.89 10.34
CA VAL A 436 -15.37 20.80 9.82
C VAL A 436 -15.49 20.99 8.30
N GLU A 437 -15.88 19.96 7.55
CA GLU A 437 -16.11 20.07 6.10
C GLU A 437 -17.28 21.00 5.78
N THR A 438 -18.37 20.90 6.55
CA THR A 438 -19.53 21.79 6.41
C THR A 438 -19.16 23.23 6.72
N GLU A 439 -18.40 23.46 7.79
CA GLU A 439 -17.92 24.78 8.17
C GLU A 439 -16.95 25.35 7.14
N TYR A 440 -16.02 24.53 6.63
CA TYR A 440 -15.08 24.88 5.57
C TYR A 440 -15.80 25.37 4.32
N LEU A 441 -16.81 24.63 3.83
CA LEU A 441 -17.59 24.99 2.65
C LEU A 441 -18.33 26.33 2.82
N ASN A 442 -18.77 26.65 4.04
CA ASN A 442 -19.44 27.91 4.32
C ASN A 442 -18.44 29.07 4.42
N MET A 443 -17.35 28.89 5.16
CA MET A 443 -16.34 29.92 5.38
C MET A 443 -15.57 30.25 4.09
N ALA A 444 -15.25 29.26 3.27
CA ALA A 444 -14.50 29.43 2.03
C ALA A 444 -15.21 30.36 1.01
N LYS A 445 -16.54 30.51 1.09
CA LYS A 445 -17.31 31.44 0.25
C LYS A 445 -16.99 32.90 0.52
N THR A 446 -16.58 33.23 1.74
CA THR A 446 -16.34 34.62 2.19
C THR A 446 -14.89 34.88 2.59
N ASN A 447 -14.17 33.87 3.08
CA ASN A 447 -12.80 33.99 3.54
C ASN A 447 -12.06 32.64 3.42
N LYS A 448 -11.40 32.43 2.28
CA LYS A 448 -10.66 31.19 2.00
C LYS A 448 -9.48 30.97 2.94
N ASP A 449 -8.74 32.02 3.29
CA ASP A 449 -7.58 31.91 4.18
C ASP A 449 -7.99 31.45 5.58
N ALA A 450 -9.11 31.96 6.10
CA ALA A 450 -9.67 31.51 7.37
C ALA A 450 -10.14 30.05 7.31
N ALA A 451 -10.78 29.63 6.21
CA ALA A 451 -11.21 28.24 6.02
C ALA A 451 -10.00 27.28 5.96
N ASP A 452 -8.95 27.65 5.22
CA ASP A 452 -7.71 26.88 5.14
C ASP A 452 -6.99 26.79 6.49
N LYS A 453 -6.97 27.89 7.26
CA LYS A 453 -6.42 27.88 8.61
C LYS A 453 -7.20 26.93 9.52
N MET A 454 -8.53 26.98 9.49
CA MET A 454 -9.40 26.09 10.27
C MET A 454 -9.17 24.63 9.93
N LEU A 455 -9.11 24.29 8.63
CA LEU A 455 -8.84 22.92 8.20
C LEU A 455 -7.46 22.47 8.71
N ASN A 456 -6.45 23.33 8.63
CA ASN A 456 -5.11 23.02 9.13
C ASN A 456 -5.10 22.80 10.65
N ASP A 457 -5.77 23.68 11.42
CA ASP A 457 -5.90 23.54 12.88
C ASP A 457 -6.63 22.23 13.26
N PHE A 458 -7.68 21.87 12.51
CA PHE A 458 -8.39 20.60 12.67
C PHE A 458 -7.47 19.39 12.46
N ASN A 459 -6.73 19.37 11.35
CA ASN A 459 -5.82 18.27 11.05
C ASN A 459 -4.76 18.09 12.15
N LEU A 460 -4.11 19.19 12.57
CA LEU A 460 -3.08 19.16 13.62
C LEU A 460 -3.64 18.67 14.96
N ARG A 461 -4.87 19.08 15.32
CA ARG A 461 -5.54 18.58 16.51
C ARG A 461 -5.82 17.08 16.40
N VAL A 462 -6.38 16.61 15.29
CA VAL A 462 -6.70 15.18 15.09
C VAL A 462 -5.45 14.32 15.18
N MET A 463 -4.32 14.76 14.60
CA MET A 463 -3.02 14.11 14.75
C MET A 463 -2.59 14.01 16.22
N ALA A 464 -2.65 15.13 16.95
CA ALA A 464 -2.30 15.17 18.37
C ALA A 464 -3.22 14.30 19.25
N ASP A 465 -4.52 14.25 18.94
CA ASP A 465 -5.49 13.41 19.64
C ASP A 465 -5.19 11.91 19.42
N ALA A 466 -4.86 11.51 18.20
CA ALA A 466 -4.47 10.13 17.87
C ALA A 466 -3.16 9.71 18.58
N GLU A 467 -2.16 10.61 18.57
CA GLU A 467 -0.89 10.42 19.27
C GLU A 467 -1.11 10.23 20.78
N LYS A 468 -1.87 11.14 21.40
CA LYS A 468 -2.18 11.07 22.83
C LYS A 468 -2.93 9.80 23.20
N LEU A 469 -3.87 9.36 22.36
CA LEU A 469 -4.58 8.10 22.55
C LEU A 469 -3.61 6.91 22.51
N THR A 470 -2.69 6.90 21.55
CA THR A 470 -1.65 5.87 21.41
C THR A 470 -0.78 5.76 22.68
N GLU A 471 -0.34 6.90 23.22
CA GLU A 471 0.44 6.94 24.45
C GLU A 471 -0.37 6.48 25.68
N THR A 472 -1.63 6.90 25.77
CA THR A 472 -2.55 6.50 26.85
C THR A 472 -2.76 4.98 26.84
N LEU A 473 -3.03 4.41 25.66
CA LEU A 473 -3.17 2.98 25.48
C LEU A 473 -1.88 2.24 25.84
N THR A 474 -0.72 2.77 25.46
CA THR A 474 0.57 2.16 25.80
C THR A 474 0.73 2.04 27.32
N ASN A 475 0.45 3.11 28.07
CA ASN A 475 0.50 3.09 29.54
C ASN A 475 -0.54 2.15 30.15
N GLN A 476 -1.75 2.11 29.59
CA GLN A 476 -2.80 1.18 30.02
C GLN A 476 -2.36 -0.28 29.83
N LEU A 477 -1.81 -0.64 28.67
CA LEU A 477 -1.34 -2.00 28.42
C LEU A 477 -0.15 -2.37 29.30
N PHE A 478 0.78 -1.45 29.56
CA PHE A 478 1.86 -1.69 30.54
C PHE A 478 1.29 -2.01 31.92
N THR A 479 0.31 -1.24 32.37
CA THR A 479 -0.36 -1.49 33.66
C THR A 479 -1.00 -2.89 33.71
N LEU A 480 -1.66 -3.32 32.63
CA LEU A 480 -2.24 -4.67 32.53
C LEU A 480 -1.15 -5.74 32.58
N ARG A 481 -0.09 -5.61 31.77
CA ARG A 481 1.01 -6.58 31.74
C ARG A 481 1.81 -6.63 33.03
N THR A 482 1.99 -5.51 33.73
CA THR A 482 2.61 -5.49 35.07
C THR A 482 1.79 -6.30 36.07
N LYS A 483 0.46 -6.15 36.07
CA LYS A 483 -0.44 -6.95 36.94
C LYS A 483 -0.38 -8.44 36.62
N ASP A 484 -0.33 -8.78 35.34
CA ASP A 484 -0.20 -10.16 34.87
C ASP A 484 1.10 -10.78 35.37
N ILE A 485 2.23 -10.12 35.12
CA ILE A 485 3.54 -10.62 35.55
C ILE A 485 3.64 -10.73 37.07
N GLN A 486 3.09 -9.77 37.83
CA GLN A 486 3.06 -9.84 39.29
C GLN A 486 2.25 -11.05 39.79
N SER A 487 1.17 -11.39 39.09
CA SER A 487 0.30 -12.53 39.42
C SER A 487 0.95 -13.86 39.01
N ASP A 488 1.60 -13.91 37.84
CA ASP A 488 2.27 -15.10 37.31
C ASP A 488 3.56 -15.44 38.09
N ILE A 489 4.27 -14.42 38.58
CA ILE A 489 5.54 -14.54 39.32
C ILE A 489 5.38 -14.03 40.75
N PHE A 490 4.39 -14.57 41.48
CA PHE A 490 4.08 -14.13 42.83
C PHE A 490 5.10 -14.65 43.86
N PHE A 491 5.72 -13.72 44.61
CA PHE A 491 6.54 -14.01 45.78
C PHE A 491 5.88 -13.44 47.04
N ALA A 492 5.42 -14.31 47.94
CA ALA A 492 4.81 -13.87 49.19
C ALA A 492 5.85 -13.24 50.12
N ASN A 493 5.56 -12.05 50.64
CA ASN A 493 6.36 -11.45 51.71
C ASN A 493 6.13 -12.17 53.04
N ALA A 494 7.20 -12.39 53.81
CA ALA A 494 7.18 -13.11 55.08
C ALA A 494 6.22 -12.50 56.13
N ALA A 495 5.92 -11.20 56.00
CA ALA A 495 5.01 -10.47 56.88
C ALA A 495 3.52 -10.55 56.46
N LYS A 496 3.18 -11.20 55.34
CA LYS A 496 1.82 -11.25 54.76
C LYS A 496 1.12 -9.88 54.74
N LYS A 497 1.83 -8.82 54.36
CA LYS A 497 1.27 -7.45 54.26
C LYS A 497 0.80 -7.13 52.83
N ASP A 498 0.72 -8.14 51.99
CA ASP A 498 0.60 -8.09 50.54
C ASP A 498 -0.62 -8.90 50.11
#